data_AF-C6HD03-F1
#
_entry.id   AF-C6HD03-F1
#
_cell.length_a   1.000
_cell.length_b   1.000
_cell.length_c   1.000
_cell.angle_alpha   90.00
_cell.angle_beta   90.00
_cell.angle_gamma   90.00
#
_symmetry.space_group_name_H-M   'P 1'
#
loop_
_entity.id
_entity.type
_entity.pdbx_description
1 polymer ?
#
loop_
_entity_poly.entity_id
_entity_poly.type
_entity_poly.pdbx_seq_one_letter_code
_entity_poly.pdbx_strand_id
1 'polypeptide(L)'
;MRLSSALLGAVAALAPAVHAVGNAIVFNNCPFDVFLNSVGSSIGPEQHLAAHGGRYSEQFHRDPVSGGIALKITRESGGLVNGAAQTIYAYNLNDGRIWYDLSNVFGNPFEPNALNLWASDARCPTVFWQNGVPPGGSQTRNCQSNSDVTLTLCLSRLETYTHQPLFTNPFSFPYEIEERDRTISTRFDFDFDLPFNV
;
A
#
# COMPACT_ATOMS: atom_id res chain seq x y z
N MET A 1 -63.52 -25.33 37.79
CA MET A 1 -63.57 -24.16 36.89
C MET A 1 -62.15 -23.64 36.70
N ARG A 2 -61.70 -23.64 35.43
CA ARG A 2 -60.75 -22.71 34.78
C ARG A 2 -59.38 -22.50 35.42
N LEU A 3 -58.38 -23.25 34.93
CA LEU A 3 -56.98 -22.86 34.94
C LEU A 3 -56.79 -21.69 33.98
N SER A 4 -56.42 -20.51 34.49
CA SER A 4 -56.10 -19.34 33.69
C SER A 4 -54.64 -19.44 33.22
N SER A 5 -54.44 -19.75 31.95
CA SER A 5 -53.12 -19.75 31.32
C SER A 5 -52.65 -18.30 31.11
N ALA A 6 -51.61 -17.87 31.81
CA ALA A 6 -50.90 -16.63 31.50
C ALA A 6 -49.93 -16.88 30.33
N LEU A 7 -50.20 -16.27 29.17
CA LEU A 7 -49.25 -16.22 28.06
C LEU A 7 -48.28 -15.04 28.31
N LEU A 8 -47.05 -15.33 28.74
CA LEU A 8 -45.95 -14.37 28.61
C LEU A 8 -45.38 -14.47 27.19
N GLY A 9 -45.71 -13.48 26.35
CA GLY A 9 -45.07 -13.31 25.05
C GLY A 9 -43.68 -12.69 25.21
N ALA A 10 -42.63 -13.42 24.83
CA ALA A 10 -41.28 -12.87 24.74
C ALA A 10 -41.13 -12.09 23.43
N VAL A 11 -41.03 -10.76 23.52
CA VAL A 11 -40.65 -9.91 22.39
C VAL A 11 -39.12 -9.94 22.29
N ALA A 12 -38.58 -10.73 21.36
CA ALA A 12 -37.16 -10.68 21.04
C ALA A 12 -36.86 -9.38 20.28
N ALA A 13 -36.15 -8.45 20.91
CA ALA A 13 -35.67 -7.24 20.25
C ALA A 13 -34.58 -7.61 19.22
N LEU A 14 -34.88 -7.49 17.93
CA LEU A 14 -33.89 -7.52 16.86
C LEU A 14 -33.09 -6.22 16.92
N ALA A 15 -31.94 -6.23 17.58
CA ALA A 15 -30.99 -5.13 17.48
C ALA A 15 -30.40 -5.11 16.07
N PRO A 16 -30.35 -3.96 15.37
CA PRO A 16 -29.68 -3.88 14.08
C PRO A 16 -28.18 -4.17 14.27
N ALA A 17 -27.64 -5.10 13.47
CA ALA A 17 -26.21 -5.33 13.42
C ALA A 17 -25.54 -4.10 12.80
N VAL A 18 -24.91 -3.27 13.63
CA VAL A 18 -24.02 -2.21 13.16
C VAL A 18 -22.79 -2.90 12.59
N HIS A 19 -22.70 -2.99 11.26
CA HIS A 19 -21.47 -3.38 10.61
C HIS A 19 -20.45 -2.26 10.82
N ALA A 20 -19.37 -2.53 11.56
CA ALA A 20 -18.23 -1.62 11.60
C ALA A 20 -17.69 -1.48 10.18
N VAL A 21 -17.63 -0.25 9.66
CA VAL A 21 -17.06 0.04 8.33
C VAL A 21 -15.62 0.52 8.54
N GLY A 22 -14.67 -0.11 7.85
CA GLY A 22 -13.24 0.22 7.90
C GLY A 22 -12.89 1.51 7.16
N ASN A 23 -11.60 1.74 7.00
CA ASN A 23 -11.05 2.98 6.48
C ASN A 23 -10.17 2.78 5.24
N ALA A 24 -10.23 3.74 4.33
CA ALA A 24 -9.23 3.97 3.29
C ALA A 24 -8.07 4.77 3.89
N ILE A 25 -6.86 4.22 3.86
CA ILE A 25 -5.68 4.83 4.46
C ILE A 25 -4.59 5.01 3.42
N VAL A 26 -3.90 6.14 3.46
CA VAL A 26 -2.66 6.37 2.70
C VAL A 26 -1.55 6.71 3.68
N PHE A 27 -0.45 5.98 3.61
CA PHE A 27 0.74 6.19 4.42
C PHE A 27 1.92 6.56 3.53
N ASN A 28 2.46 7.76 3.74
CA ASN A 28 3.60 8.29 3.03
C ASN A 28 4.91 7.88 3.71
N ASN A 29 5.51 6.78 3.26
CA ASN A 29 6.86 6.38 3.67
C ASN A 29 7.95 6.94 2.74
N CYS A 30 7.59 7.80 1.78
CA CYS A 30 8.54 8.40 0.86
C CYS A 30 9.45 9.43 1.57
N PRO A 31 10.65 9.68 1.04
CA PRO A 31 11.54 10.73 1.52
C PRO A 31 11.15 12.14 1.04
N PHE A 32 9.92 12.30 0.55
CA PHE A 32 9.38 13.55 0.02
C PHE A 32 7.90 13.65 0.38
N ASP A 33 7.42 14.89 0.40
CA ASP A 33 6.02 15.21 0.67
C ASP A 33 5.13 14.75 -0.48
N VAL A 34 3.88 14.42 -0.15
CA VAL A 34 2.85 14.10 -1.14
C VAL A 34 1.56 14.84 -0.82
N PHE A 35 0.75 15.03 -1.85
CA PHE A 35 -0.50 15.77 -1.77
C PHE A 35 -1.64 14.88 -2.24
N LEU A 36 -2.72 14.84 -1.48
CA LEU A 36 -3.85 13.94 -1.69
C LEU A 36 -5.15 14.73 -1.79
N ASN A 37 -6.01 14.36 -2.73
CA ASN A 37 -7.41 14.77 -2.74
C ASN A 37 -8.31 13.53 -2.73
N SER A 38 -9.31 13.51 -1.86
CA SER A 38 -10.41 12.56 -1.93
C SER A 38 -11.45 13.06 -2.94
N VAL A 39 -11.72 12.27 -3.98
CA VAL A 39 -12.54 12.69 -5.12
C VAL A 39 -13.68 11.71 -5.35
N GLY A 40 -14.91 12.19 -5.18
CA GLY A 40 -16.14 11.50 -5.59
C GLY A 40 -16.81 12.28 -6.73
N SER A 41 -18.07 12.67 -6.53
CA SER A 41 -18.78 13.63 -7.38
C SER A 41 -18.23 15.06 -7.29
N SER A 42 -17.47 15.36 -6.25
CA SER A 42 -16.75 16.62 -6.04
C SER A 42 -15.32 16.35 -5.58
N ILE A 43 -14.45 17.34 -5.74
CA ILE A 43 -13.06 17.29 -5.28
C ILE A 43 -13.02 17.81 -3.84
N GLY A 44 -12.58 16.97 -2.91
CA GLY A 44 -12.34 17.34 -1.53
C GLY A 44 -11.08 18.21 -1.35
N PRO A 45 -10.89 18.79 -0.14
CA PRO A 45 -9.74 19.62 0.15
C PRO A 45 -8.42 18.85 -0.01
N GLU A 46 -7.40 19.52 -0.51
CA GLU A 46 -6.05 18.95 -0.61
C GLU A 46 -5.49 18.69 0.80
N GLN A 47 -4.92 17.50 0.96
CA GLN A 47 -4.28 17.03 2.17
C GLN A 47 -2.78 16.94 1.92
N HIS A 48 -1.98 17.56 2.78
CA HIS A 48 -0.53 17.45 2.76
C HIS A 48 -0.09 16.30 3.66
N LEU A 49 0.69 15.37 3.12
CA LEU A 49 1.25 14.24 3.84
C LEU A 49 2.76 14.40 3.83
N ALA A 50 3.32 14.80 4.98
CA ALA A 50 4.75 14.99 5.17
C ALA A 50 5.56 13.72 4.81
N ALA A 51 6.78 13.93 4.34
CA ALA A 51 7.76 12.87 4.15
C ALA A 51 7.96 12.04 5.44
N HIS A 52 8.37 10.78 5.28
CA HIS A 52 8.77 9.89 6.37
C HIS A 52 7.69 9.61 7.44
N GLY A 53 6.41 9.58 7.06
CA GLY A 53 5.36 9.11 7.94
C GLY A 53 4.03 9.87 7.89
N GLY A 54 3.87 10.83 6.96
CA GLY A 54 2.59 11.49 6.75
C GLY A 54 1.47 10.48 6.47
N ARG A 55 0.26 10.73 6.98
CA ARG A 55 -0.85 9.79 6.88
C ARG A 55 -2.17 10.49 6.62
N TYR A 56 -2.98 9.88 5.78
CA TYR A 56 -4.39 10.21 5.56
C TYR A 56 -5.26 9.00 5.89
N SER A 57 -6.47 9.25 6.40
CA SER A 57 -7.46 8.22 6.66
C SER A 57 -8.86 8.80 6.51
N GLU A 58 -9.74 8.07 5.83
CA GLU A 58 -11.18 8.33 5.82
C GLU A 58 -11.94 7.02 5.96
N GLN A 59 -13.10 7.06 6.63
CA GLN A 59 -13.98 5.89 6.67
C GLN A 59 -14.51 5.61 5.27
N PHE A 60 -14.60 4.33 4.88
CA PHE A 60 -15.20 3.99 3.59
C PHE A 60 -16.62 4.51 3.51
N HIS A 61 -16.90 5.22 2.43
CA HIS A 61 -18.23 5.70 2.11
C HIS A 61 -18.50 5.51 0.61
N ARG A 62 -19.76 5.66 0.21
CA ARG A 62 -20.17 5.56 -1.18
C ARG A 62 -20.64 6.93 -1.64
N ASP A 63 -19.99 7.48 -2.66
CA ASP A 63 -20.56 8.64 -3.34
C ASP A 63 -21.79 8.19 -4.14
N PRO A 64 -22.96 8.83 -3.96
CA PRO A 64 -24.20 8.38 -4.61
C PRO A 64 -24.22 8.61 -6.12
N VAL A 65 -23.37 9.49 -6.67
CA VAL A 65 -23.36 9.88 -8.08
C VAL A 65 -22.26 9.15 -8.86
N SER A 66 -21.00 9.21 -8.42
CA SER A 66 -19.89 8.48 -9.03
C SER A 66 -19.87 7.00 -8.66
N GLY A 67 -20.55 6.63 -7.57
CA GLY A 67 -20.58 5.28 -7.02
C GLY A 67 -19.37 4.94 -6.16
N GLY A 68 -18.23 5.59 -6.32
CA GLY A 68 -17.00 5.31 -5.57
C GLY A 68 -16.16 6.55 -5.34
N ILE A 69 -15.05 6.38 -4.62
CA ILE A 69 -14.13 7.44 -4.24
C ILE A 69 -12.75 7.13 -4.81
N ALA A 70 -12.07 8.16 -5.27
CA ALA A 70 -10.71 8.10 -5.77
C ALA A 70 -9.82 9.00 -4.89
N LEU A 71 -8.93 8.40 -4.12
CA LEU A 71 -7.85 9.09 -3.44
C LEU A 71 -6.73 9.34 -4.46
N LYS A 72 -6.67 10.56 -4.98
CA LYS A 72 -5.69 10.97 -6.01
C LYS A 72 -4.49 11.58 -5.34
N ILE A 73 -3.31 11.02 -5.61
CA ILE A 73 -2.07 11.34 -4.91
C ILE A 73 -1.03 11.84 -5.91
N THR A 74 -0.43 12.98 -5.61
CA THR A 74 0.58 13.66 -6.44
C THR A 74 1.79 14.07 -5.60
N ARG A 75 2.88 14.45 -6.27
CA ARG A 75 4.13 14.92 -5.62
C ARG A 75 4.26 16.43 -5.50
N GLU A 76 3.24 17.15 -5.98
CA GLU A 76 3.26 18.61 -6.09
C GLU A 76 1.94 19.16 -5.53
N SER A 77 2.00 20.23 -4.76
CA SER A 77 0.79 20.90 -4.27
C SER A 77 -0.02 21.45 -5.44
N GLY A 78 -1.35 21.29 -5.40
CA GLY A 78 -2.21 21.59 -6.53
C GLY A 78 -2.04 20.62 -7.71
N GLY A 79 -1.30 19.52 -7.55
CA GLY A 79 -0.97 18.59 -8.63
C GLY A 79 -2.21 18.03 -9.34
N LEU A 80 -3.30 17.81 -8.61
CA LEU A 80 -4.56 17.35 -9.20
C LEU A 80 -5.12 18.34 -10.23
N VAL A 81 -5.17 19.63 -9.88
CA VAL A 81 -5.76 20.68 -10.75
C VAL A 81 -4.80 21.12 -11.85
N ASN A 82 -3.49 20.99 -11.62
CA ASN A 82 -2.45 21.35 -12.58
C ASN A 82 -2.10 20.22 -13.57
N GLY A 83 -2.72 19.04 -13.43
CA GLY A 83 -2.49 17.91 -14.33
C GLY A 83 -1.15 17.19 -14.10
N ALA A 84 -0.62 17.22 -12.88
CA ALA A 84 0.57 16.46 -12.51
C ALA A 84 0.31 14.95 -12.60
N ALA A 85 1.38 14.15 -12.66
CA ALA A 85 1.31 12.69 -12.58
C ALA A 85 0.67 12.23 -11.26
N GLN A 86 -0.24 11.27 -11.33
CA GLN A 86 -1.07 10.86 -10.18
C GLN A 86 -1.10 9.35 -10.06
N THR A 87 -0.96 8.87 -8.82
CA THR A 87 -1.40 7.53 -8.44
C THR A 87 -2.76 7.65 -7.77
N ILE A 88 -3.69 6.82 -8.21
CA ILE A 88 -5.08 6.81 -7.76
C ILE A 88 -5.31 5.53 -6.99
N TYR A 89 -5.66 5.68 -5.71
CA TYR A 89 -6.27 4.61 -4.92
C TYR A 89 -7.79 4.78 -4.98
N ALA A 90 -8.44 3.97 -5.80
CA ALA A 90 -9.89 3.95 -5.93
C ALA A 90 -10.51 2.92 -5.00
N TYR A 91 -11.67 3.24 -4.45
CA TYR A 91 -12.48 2.30 -3.70
C TYR A 91 -13.99 2.51 -3.91
N ASN A 92 -14.75 1.44 -3.69
CA ASN A 92 -16.21 1.42 -3.82
C ASN A 92 -16.81 0.53 -2.73
N LEU A 93 -17.54 1.16 -1.79
CA LEU A 93 -18.32 0.45 -0.79
C LEU A 93 -19.68 0.09 -1.39
N ASN A 94 -19.91 -1.19 -1.66
CA ASN A 94 -21.16 -1.66 -2.24
C ASN A 94 -21.54 -3.03 -1.68
N ASP A 95 -22.81 -3.19 -1.29
CA ASP A 95 -23.38 -4.44 -0.76
C ASP A 95 -22.54 -5.10 0.35
N GLY A 96 -22.06 -4.29 1.30
CA GLY A 96 -21.27 -4.76 2.46
C GLY A 96 -19.84 -5.20 2.13
N ARG A 97 -19.39 -4.99 0.89
CA ARG A 97 -18.01 -5.23 0.44
C ARG A 97 -17.33 -3.94 0.06
N ILE A 98 -16.02 -3.91 0.29
CA ILE A 98 -15.15 -2.86 -0.24
C ILE A 98 -14.39 -3.39 -1.44
N TRP A 99 -14.56 -2.74 -2.58
CA TRP A 99 -13.76 -2.95 -3.78
C TRP A 99 -12.66 -1.90 -3.82
N TYR A 100 -11.46 -2.27 -4.26
CA TYR A 100 -10.32 -1.35 -4.34
C TYR A 100 -9.35 -1.72 -5.45
N ASP A 101 -8.69 -0.72 -5.99
CA ASP A 101 -7.66 -0.85 -7.00
C ASP A 101 -6.64 0.31 -6.94
N LEU A 102 -5.57 0.15 -7.72
CA LEU A 102 -4.61 1.20 -8.01
C LEU A 102 -4.58 1.47 -9.51
N SER A 103 -4.43 2.74 -9.89
CA SER A 103 -4.15 3.16 -11.26
C SER A 103 -3.22 4.38 -11.28
N ASN A 104 -2.55 4.60 -12.42
CA ASN A 104 -1.73 5.79 -12.66
C ASN A 104 -2.32 6.57 -13.83
N VAL A 105 -2.30 7.90 -13.74
CA VAL A 105 -2.66 8.81 -14.83
C VAL A 105 -1.59 9.89 -14.96
N PHE A 106 -1.35 10.36 -16.19
CA PHE A 106 -0.36 11.40 -16.51
C PHE A 106 1.10 11.06 -16.13
N GLY A 107 1.41 9.81 -15.79
CA GLY A 107 2.76 9.32 -15.50
C GLY A 107 2.81 8.38 -14.29
N ASN A 108 4.01 8.01 -13.85
CA ASN A 108 4.27 7.16 -12.68
C ASN A 108 4.98 7.99 -11.59
N PRO A 109 4.26 8.71 -10.70
CA PRO A 109 4.89 9.66 -9.80
C PRO A 109 5.85 9.02 -8.77
N PHE A 110 5.59 7.76 -8.41
CA PHE A 110 6.33 7.05 -7.36
C PHE A 110 7.45 6.13 -7.85
N GLU A 111 7.63 5.97 -9.16
CA GLU A 111 8.72 5.18 -9.72
C GLU A 111 10.09 5.71 -9.26
N PRO A 112 11.06 4.84 -8.86
CA PRO A 112 11.05 3.38 -8.89
C PRO A 112 10.59 2.72 -7.57
N ASN A 113 9.93 3.46 -6.68
CA ASN A 113 9.61 2.99 -5.34
C ASN A 113 8.36 2.11 -5.33
N ALA A 114 8.38 1.04 -4.55
CA ALA A 114 7.27 0.11 -4.47
C ALA A 114 6.03 0.74 -3.82
N LEU A 115 4.85 0.32 -4.30
CA LEU A 115 3.56 0.65 -3.71
C LEU A 115 2.87 -0.63 -3.24
N ASN A 116 2.30 -0.60 -2.03
CA ASN A 116 1.61 -1.75 -1.45
C ASN A 116 0.23 -1.34 -0.92
N LEU A 117 -0.84 -1.83 -1.55
CA LEU A 117 -2.22 -1.65 -1.11
C LEU A 117 -2.71 -2.95 -0.47
N TRP A 118 -2.78 -2.96 0.86
CA TRP A 118 -3.04 -4.15 1.65
C TRP A 118 -4.16 -3.93 2.65
N ALA A 119 -4.88 -5.00 3.00
CA ALA A 119 -6.00 -4.95 3.92
C ALA A 119 -5.61 -5.44 5.32
N SER A 120 -6.19 -4.86 6.36
CA SER A 120 -5.97 -5.29 7.76
C SER A 120 -6.37 -6.75 8.01
N ASP A 121 -7.37 -7.26 7.29
CA ASP A 121 -7.67 -8.69 7.25
C ASP A 121 -6.73 -9.39 6.25
N ALA A 122 -5.80 -10.19 6.76
CA ALA A 122 -4.80 -10.91 5.96
C ALA A 122 -5.39 -11.90 4.94
N ARG A 123 -6.67 -12.24 5.03
CA ARG A 123 -7.35 -13.07 4.02
C ARG A 123 -7.71 -12.30 2.75
N CYS A 124 -7.67 -10.97 2.81
CA CYS A 124 -8.01 -10.13 1.69
C CYS A 124 -6.80 -9.92 0.76
N PRO A 125 -7.03 -9.94 -0.56
CA PRO A 125 -5.94 -9.91 -1.54
C PRO A 125 -5.23 -8.55 -1.60
N THR A 126 -3.91 -8.58 -1.74
CA THR A 126 -3.08 -7.37 -1.82
C THR A 126 -2.86 -6.94 -3.28
N VAL A 127 -2.72 -5.62 -3.52
CA VAL A 127 -2.21 -5.07 -4.79
C VAL A 127 -0.82 -4.52 -4.55
N PHE A 128 0.19 -5.11 -5.21
CA PHE A 128 1.59 -4.73 -5.05
C PHE A 128 2.20 -4.32 -6.39
N TRP A 129 2.76 -3.12 -6.44
CA TRP A 129 3.48 -2.59 -7.60
C TRP A 129 4.95 -2.42 -7.24
N GLN A 130 5.78 -3.36 -7.70
CA GLN A 130 7.17 -3.48 -7.25
C GLN A 130 8.01 -2.21 -7.49
N ASN A 131 7.73 -1.47 -8.57
CA ASN A 131 8.49 -0.26 -8.94
C ASN A 131 7.59 0.98 -9.04
N GLY A 132 6.40 0.97 -8.42
CA GLY A 132 5.44 2.08 -8.52
C GLY A 132 4.75 2.19 -9.89
N VAL A 133 4.86 1.13 -10.69
CA VAL A 133 4.28 1.01 -12.04
C VAL A 133 3.27 -0.14 -12.05
N PRO A 134 2.08 0.02 -12.67
CA PRO A 134 1.10 -1.06 -12.78
C PRO A 134 1.67 -2.26 -13.55
N PRO A 135 1.41 -3.51 -13.11
CA PRO A 135 1.83 -4.72 -13.81
C PRO A 135 1.02 -5.00 -15.10
N GLY A 136 0.17 -4.07 -15.53
CA GLY A 136 -0.81 -4.27 -16.59
C GLY A 136 -2.07 -5.01 -16.13
N GLY A 137 -3.12 -4.89 -16.94
CA GLY A 137 -4.43 -5.49 -16.66
C GLY A 137 -5.17 -4.84 -15.47
N SER A 138 -6.42 -5.27 -15.25
CA SER A 138 -7.17 -4.88 -14.06
C SER A 138 -6.67 -5.67 -12.84
N GLN A 139 -6.37 -4.95 -11.77
CA GLN A 139 -5.94 -5.51 -10.48
C GLN A 139 -6.99 -5.27 -9.39
N THR A 140 -8.26 -5.04 -9.76
CA THR A 140 -9.33 -4.78 -8.80
C THR A 140 -9.51 -5.96 -7.84
N ARG A 141 -9.56 -5.63 -6.55
CA ARG A 141 -9.71 -6.56 -5.43
C ARG A 141 -10.94 -6.21 -4.61
N ASN A 142 -11.37 -7.13 -3.75
CA ASN A 142 -12.39 -6.83 -2.76
C ASN A 142 -12.12 -7.49 -1.42
N CYS A 143 -12.73 -6.93 -0.37
CA CYS A 143 -12.66 -7.40 1.00
C CYS A 143 -14.00 -7.17 1.71
N GLN A 144 -14.11 -7.68 2.94
CA GLN A 144 -15.20 -7.31 3.84
C GLN A 144 -15.13 -5.81 4.17
N SER A 145 -16.28 -5.15 4.27
CA SER A 145 -16.35 -3.70 4.52
C SER A 145 -15.78 -3.24 5.86
N ASN A 146 -15.54 -4.15 6.81
CA ASN A 146 -15.00 -3.85 8.12
C ASN A 146 -13.46 -3.88 8.21
N SER A 147 -12.78 -4.30 7.14
CA SER A 147 -11.31 -4.26 7.09
C SER A 147 -10.86 -2.89 6.59
N ASP A 148 -9.88 -2.31 7.28
CA ASP A 148 -9.13 -1.20 6.73
C ASP A 148 -8.34 -1.65 5.49
N VAL A 149 -8.12 -0.73 4.54
CA VAL A 149 -7.24 -0.95 3.38
C VAL A 149 -6.26 0.22 3.30
N THR A 150 -4.97 -0.11 3.37
CA THR A 150 -3.87 0.84 3.49
C THR A 150 -2.99 0.80 2.24
N LEU A 151 -2.85 1.94 1.56
CA LEU A 151 -1.80 2.18 0.58
C LEU A 151 -0.54 2.68 1.28
N THR A 152 0.53 1.91 1.24
CA THR A 152 1.87 2.34 1.65
C THR A 152 2.65 2.81 0.43
N LEU A 153 3.04 4.08 0.43
CA LEU A 153 3.85 4.71 -0.61
C LEU A 153 5.33 4.54 -0.30
N CYS A 154 6.15 4.25 -1.31
CA CYS A 154 7.59 4.06 -1.18
C CYS A 154 7.97 3.01 -0.13
N LEU A 155 7.44 1.80 -0.27
CA LEU A 155 7.85 0.68 0.56
C LEU A 155 9.32 0.35 0.25
N SER A 156 10.21 0.55 1.23
CA SER A 156 11.63 0.23 1.11
C SER A 156 11.80 -1.28 0.97
N ARG A 157 12.65 -1.71 0.02
CA ARG A 157 12.95 -3.14 -0.26
C ARG A 157 13.64 -3.88 0.91
N LEU A 158 13.79 -3.26 2.09
CA LEU A 158 14.57 -3.82 3.19
C LEU A 158 13.86 -4.92 3.99
N GLU A 159 12.58 -5.21 3.76
CA GLU A 159 11.91 -6.34 4.42
C GLU A 159 11.93 -7.64 3.62
N THR A 160 12.51 -7.66 2.42
CA THR A 160 12.68 -8.91 1.64
C THR A 160 14.05 -9.56 1.81
N TYR A 161 14.90 -9.04 2.71
CA TYR A 161 16.23 -9.62 3.04
C TYR A 161 16.36 -9.99 4.53
N THR A 162 15.30 -10.52 5.15
CA THR A 162 15.36 -11.12 6.50
C THR A 162 14.63 -12.45 6.58
N HIS A 163 14.67 -13.23 5.50
CA HIS A 163 14.51 -14.69 5.57
C HIS A 163 15.86 -15.38 5.31
N GLN A 164 16.84 -15.12 6.17
CA GLN A 164 17.80 -16.16 6.53
C GLN A 164 17.49 -16.56 7.98
N PRO A 165 17.17 -17.84 8.26
CA PRO A 165 17.13 -18.27 9.65
C PRO A 165 18.54 -18.11 10.22
N LEU A 166 18.67 -17.28 11.24
CA LEU A 166 19.86 -17.19 12.08
C LEU A 166 20.05 -18.55 12.77
N PHE A 167 20.76 -19.47 12.11
CA PHE A 167 21.44 -20.54 12.83
C PHE A 167 22.59 -19.89 13.60
N THR A 168 22.34 -19.63 14.88
CA THR A 168 23.37 -19.29 15.85
C THR A 168 24.37 -20.44 15.94
N ASN A 169 25.55 -20.29 15.33
CA ASN A 169 26.71 -21.11 15.66
C ASN A 169 27.52 -20.38 16.74
N PRO A 170 27.65 -20.93 17.97
CA PRO A 170 28.42 -20.31 19.04
C PRO A 170 29.83 -20.91 19.09
N PHE A 171 30.68 -20.62 18.11
CA PHE A 171 32.12 -20.89 18.20
C PHE A 171 32.85 -19.77 17.41
N SER A 172 33.43 -18.77 18.10
CA SER A 172 34.87 -18.72 18.45
C SER A 172 35.76 -18.59 17.20
N PHE A 173 36.62 -17.58 16.93
CA PHE A 173 37.37 -16.56 17.68
C PHE A 173 37.74 -15.40 16.71
N PRO A 174 38.24 -14.24 17.19
CA PRO A 174 38.68 -13.13 16.35
C PRO A 174 40.02 -13.43 15.66
N TYR A 175 40.15 -13.10 14.36
CA TYR A 175 41.46 -13.03 13.70
C TYR A 175 41.88 -11.57 13.55
N GLU A 176 43.07 -11.33 14.08
CA GLU A 176 43.80 -10.10 14.27
C GLU A 176 44.39 -9.59 12.96
N ILE A 177 44.45 -8.27 12.80
CA ILE A 177 45.10 -7.57 11.69
C ILE A 177 46.62 -7.75 11.85
N GLU A 178 47.30 -8.40 10.90
CA GLU A 178 48.75 -8.25 10.76
C GLU A 178 49.14 -7.92 9.31
N GLU A 179 49.62 -6.69 9.17
CA GLU A 179 50.25 -6.09 8.00
C GLU A 179 51.70 -6.58 7.92
N ARG A 180 52.08 -7.35 6.88
CA ARG A 180 53.49 -7.51 6.48
C ARG A 180 53.65 -7.76 4.97
N ASP A 181 54.05 -6.68 4.31
CA ASP A 181 55.14 -6.56 3.33
C ASP A 181 55.84 -7.86 2.85
N ARG A 182 55.68 -8.20 1.55
CA ARG A 182 56.77 -8.21 0.55
C ARG A 182 56.33 -8.80 -0.80
N THR A 183 56.39 -7.92 -1.82
CA THR A 183 56.86 -8.14 -3.19
C THR A 183 57.02 -9.57 -3.73
N ILE A 184 56.32 -9.90 -4.82
CA ILE A 184 56.91 -10.44 -6.06
C ILE A 184 56.05 -10.01 -7.26
N SER A 185 56.76 -9.48 -8.25
CA SER A 185 56.34 -9.02 -9.57
C SER A 185 55.95 -10.19 -10.48
N THR A 186 54.85 -10.05 -11.23
CA THR A 186 54.83 -10.29 -12.68
C THR A 186 53.62 -9.60 -13.32
N ARG A 187 53.90 -8.66 -14.22
CA ARG A 187 53.00 -8.13 -15.26
C ARG A 187 52.28 -9.25 -16.01
N PHE A 188 51.01 -9.05 -16.33
CA PHE A 188 50.44 -9.32 -17.66
C PHE A 188 49.20 -8.43 -17.85
N ASP A 189 49.41 -7.31 -18.55
CA ASP A 189 48.35 -6.57 -19.22
C ASP A 189 47.78 -7.43 -20.35
N PHE A 190 46.46 -7.47 -20.51
CA PHE A 190 45.80 -7.58 -21.81
C PHE A 190 44.36 -7.08 -21.71
N ASP A 191 44.19 -5.82 -22.09
CA ASP A 191 42.99 -5.29 -22.72
C ASP A 191 42.88 -5.90 -24.13
N PHE A 192 41.72 -6.41 -24.53
CA PHE A 192 41.13 -6.15 -25.86
C PHE A 192 39.76 -6.84 -26.04
N ASP A 193 38.76 -5.98 -26.20
CA ASP A 193 37.71 -5.95 -27.22
C ASP A 193 36.80 -7.15 -27.54
N LEU A 194 35.54 -6.72 -27.70
CA LEU A 194 34.40 -7.33 -28.39
C LEU A 194 34.75 -7.93 -29.77
N PRO A 195 33.87 -8.80 -30.29
CA PRO A 195 33.14 -8.34 -31.47
C PRO A 195 31.66 -8.77 -31.55
N PHE A 196 30.92 -7.98 -32.34
CA PHE A 196 29.60 -8.24 -32.91
C PHE A 196 29.59 -9.39 -33.93
N ASN A 197 28.46 -10.12 -34.00
CA ASN A 197 27.75 -10.70 -35.17
C ASN A 197 26.85 -11.83 -34.63
N VAL A 198 25.56 -11.97 -34.97
CA VAL A 198 24.79 -11.68 -36.19
C VAL A 198 23.40 -11.14 -35.80
#